data_AF-A0A284R913-F1
#
_entry.id   AF-A0A284R913-F1
#
_cell.length_a   1.000
_cell.length_b   1.000
_cell.length_c   1.000
_cell.angle_alpha   90.00
_cell.angle_beta   90.00
_cell.angle_gamma   90.00
#
_symmetry.space_group_name_H-M   'P 1'
#
loop_
_entity.id
_entity.type
_entity.pdbx_description
1 polymer ?
#
loop_
_entity_poly.entity_id
_entity_poly.type
_entity_poly.pdbx_seq_one_letter_code
_entity_poly.pdbx_strand_id
1 'polypeptide(L)'
;MFYSAACLGEFTLTNLGCFDPDIHCKQSDMQKVQDRNNLEQTVFFIPKTKASAHGEDVFWATQDGPSDLQALLENHFNINNPLLT
;
A
#
# COMPACT_ATOMS: atom_id res chain seq x y z
N MET A 1 10.49 -10.49 14.74
CA MET A 1 10.01 -9.75 13.55
C MET A 1 9.59 -8.37 14.03
N PHE A 2 10.13 -7.31 13.44
CA PHE A 2 9.82 -5.93 13.83
C PHE A 2 9.11 -5.27 12.65
N TYR A 3 7.94 -4.70 12.89
CA TYR A 3 7.21 -3.88 11.93
C TYR A 3 7.43 -2.42 12.27
N SER A 4 7.59 -1.58 11.24
CA SER A 4 7.50 -0.14 11.37
C SER A 4 6.33 0.32 10.50
N ALA A 5 5.38 1.04 11.09
CA ALA A 5 4.34 1.69 10.34
C ALA A 5 4.89 3.01 9.80
N ALA A 6 5.34 3.00 8.55
CA ALA A 6 5.64 4.21 7.80
C ALA A 6 4.37 4.66 7.06
N CYS A 7 4.21 5.97 6.87
CA CYS A 7 3.20 6.53 5.98
C CYS A 7 1.72 6.18 6.34
N LEU A 8 1.42 5.93 7.62
CA LEU A 8 0.06 5.54 8.04
C LEU A 8 -1.01 6.56 7.60
N GLY A 9 -0.69 7.86 7.69
CA GLY A 9 -1.61 8.93 7.29
C GLY A 9 -1.81 9.04 5.78
N GLU A 10 -0.91 8.45 4.99
CA GLU A 10 -0.94 8.41 3.53
C GLU A 10 -1.69 7.17 3.01
N PHE A 11 -1.73 6.09 3.80
CA PHE A 11 -2.49 4.87 3.49
C PHE A 11 -3.90 4.82 4.09
N THR A 12 -4.23 5.74 5.00
CA THR A 12 -5.53 5.75 5.67
C THR A 12 -6.26 7.06 5.43
N LEU A 13 -7.57 6.95 5.21
CA LEU A 13 -8.47 8.07 5.04
C LEU A 13 -9.46 8.12 6.20
N THR A 14 -9.92 9.33 6.54
CA THR A 14 -10.94 9.52 7.57
C THR A 14 -12.30 8.98 7.15
N ASN A 15 -12.61 9.00 5.86
CA ASN A 15 -13.80 8.41 5.26
C ASN A 15 -13.61 8.21 3.74
N LEU A 16 -14.49 7.41 3.11
CA LEU A 16 -14.44 7.10 1.67
C LEU A 16 -14.59 8.33 0.76
N GLY A 17 -15.33 9.36 1.18
CA GLY A 17 -15.56 10.57 0.39
C GLY A 17 -14.36 11.51 0.31
N CYS A 18 -13.30 11.26 1.07
CA CYS A 18 -12.05 12.02 1.01
C CYS A 18 -11.02 11.41 0.04
N PHE A 19 -11.38 10.33 -0.67
CA PHE A 19 -10.47 9.71 -1.63
C PHE A 19 -10.27 10.60 -2.86
N ASP A 20 -9.01 10.89 -3.14
CA ASP A 20 -8.52 11.62 -4.31
C ASP A 20 -7.41 10.78 -4.99
N PRO A 21 -7.60 10.29 -6.23
CA PRO A 21 -6.65 9.41 -6.91
C PRO A 21 -5.33 10.09 -7.32
N ASP A 22 -5.27 11.43 -7.31
CA ASP A 22 -4.05 12.20 -7.62
C ASP A 22 -3.17 12.40 -6.38
N ILE A 23 -3.69 12.11 -5.19
CA ILE A 23 -3.01 12.30 -3.91
C ILE A 23 -2.78 10.97 -3.20
N HIS A 24 -3.74 10.06 -3.28
CA HIS A 24 -3.75 8.82 -2.49
C HIS A 24 -3.40 7.60 -3.32
N CYS A 25 -2.77 6.64 -2.68
CA CYS A 25 -2.45 5.34 -3.27
C CYS A 25 -3.75 4.59 -3.64
N LYS A 26 -3.81 4.06 -4.86
CA LYS A 26 -4.85 3.14 -5.35
C LYS A 26 -4.25 1.78 -5.65
N GLN A 27 -5.11 0.78 -5.84
CA GLN A 27 -4.67 -0.60 -6.16
C GLN A 27 -3.78 -0.66 -7.40
N SER A 28 -4.01 0.21 -8.40
CA SER A 28 -3.18 0.27 -9.60
C SER A 28 -1.80 0.90 -9.39
N ASP A 29 -1.54 1.51 -8.23
CA ASP A 29 -0.22 2.01 -7.83
C ASP A 29 0.61 0.93 -7.11
N MET A 30 0.08 -0.30 -7.03
CA MET A 30 0.73 -1.42 -6.38
C MET A 30 1.37 -2.36 -7.40
N GLN A 31 2.61 -2.77 -7.13
CA GLN A 31 3.35 -3.67 -7.99
C GLN A 31 4.14 -4.70 -7.19
N LYS A 32 4.15 -5.95 -7.66
CA LYS A 32 5.13 -6.95 -7.22
C LYS A 32 6.42 -6.79 -8.00
N VAL A 33 7.54 -6.63 -7.29
CA VAL A 33 8.88 -6.52 -7.86
C VAL A 33 9.80 -7.54 -7.21
N GLN A 34 10.90 -7.87 -7.89
CA GLN A 34 11.98 -8.64 -7.30
C GLN A 34 13.16 -7.72 -7.01
N ASP A 35 13.74 -7.86 -5.83
CA ASP A 35 14.98 -7.16 -5.50
C ASP A 35 16.20 -7.79 -6.20
N ARG A 36 17.37 -7.18 -6.00
CA ARG A 36 18.65 -7.68 -6.55
C ARG A 36 19.04 -9.10 -6.12
N ASN A 37 18.39 -9.65 -5.09
CA ASN A 37 18.59 -11.00 -4.57
C ASN A 37 17.48 -11.96 -5.01
N ASN A 38 16.59 -11.54 -5.92
CA ASN A 38 15.40 -12.27 -6.38
C ASN A 38 14.36 -12.52 -5.27
N LEU A 39 14.32 -11.68 -4.22
CA LEU A 39 13.28 -11.73 -3.21
C LEU A 39 12.09 -10.88 -3.66
N GLU A 40 10.87 -11.44 -3.56
CA GLU A 40 9.64 -10.73 -3.89
C GLU A 40 9.35 -9.63 -2.86
N GLN A 41 8.98 -8.46 -3.38
CA GLN A 41 8.56 -7.29 -2.61
C GLN A 41 7.30 -6.69 -3.26
N THR A 42 6.43 -6.14 -2.43
CA THR A 42 5.32 -5.32 -2.87
C THR A 42 5.71 -3.85 -2.75
N VAL A 43 5.58 -3.11 -3.85
CA VAL A 43 5.81 -1.67 -3.95
C VAL A 43 4.48 -0.96 -4.03
N PHE A 44 4.37 0.15 -3.32
CA PHE A 44 3.26 1.07 -3.36
C PHE A 44 3.80 2.43 -3.79
N PHE A 45 3.35 2.93 -4.93
CA PHE A 45 3.62 4.32 -5.28
C PHE A 45 2.58 5.23 -4.59
N ILE A 46 3.04 6.09 -3.68
CA ILE A 46 2.19 7.10 -3.06
C ILE A 46 2.33 8.39 -3.87
N PRO A 47 1.28 8.90 -4.54
CA PRO A 47 1.40 10.08 -5.40
C PRO A 47 1.87 11.34 -4.68
N LYS A 48 1.54 11.48 -3.40
CA LYS A 48 1.95 12.61 -2.57
C LYS A 48 2.11 12.22 -1.11
N THR A 49 3.23 12.60 -0.51
CA THR A 49 3.46 12.45 0.93
C THR A 49 3.63 13.83 1.57
N LYS A 50 3.64 13.89 2.91
CA LYS A 50 3.98 15.14 3.62
C LYS A 50 5.38 15.66 3.28
N ALA A 51 6.28 14.77 2.90
CA ALA A 51 7.68 15.07 2.59
C ALA A 51 7.95 15.25 1.09
N SER A 52 7.13 14.67 0.20
CA SER A 52 7.33 14.70 -1.24
C SER A 52 6.05 15.09 -2.00
N ALA A 53 6.15 16.15 -2.79
CA ALA A 53 5.08 16.58 -3.69
C ALA A 53 5.00 15.75 -4.99
N HIS A 54 6.04 14.97 -5.29
CA HIS A 54 6.14 14.15 -6.51
C HIS A 54 6.00 12.65 -6.21
N GLY A 55 5.55 12.33 -5.01
CA GLY A 55 5.35 10.97 -4.56
C GLY A 55 6.60 10.26 -4.07
N GLU A 56 6.40 9.04 -3.60
CA GLU A 56 7.45 8.18 -3.04
C GLU A 56 7.03 6.71 -3.15
N ASP A 57 8.00 5.83 -3.40
CA ASP A 57 7.79 4.39 -3.35
C ASP A 57 7.97 3.87 -1.93
N VAL A 58 6.97 3.14 -1.44
CA VAL A 58 7.02 2.41 -0.17
C VAL A 58 7.07 0.91 -0.45
N PHE A 59 7.97 0.22 0.23
CA PHE A 59 8.24 -1.20 0.00
C PHE A 59 7.83 -2.02 1.21
N TRP A 60 7.24 -3.18 0.95
CA TRP A 60 7.08 -4.23 1.93
C TRP A 60 7.63 -5.54 1.34
N ALA A 61 8.60 -6.14 2.03
CA ALA A 61 9.16 -7.45 1.68
C ALA A 61 8.26 -8.59 2.18
N THR A 62 8.04 -9.62 1.35
CA THR A 62 7.23 -10.79 1.73
C THR A 62 7.74 -11.41 3.04
N GLN A 63 6.79 -11.78 3.91
CA GLN A 63 7.08 -12.32 5.24
C GLN A 63 6.42 -13.68 5.41
N ASP A 64 7.22 -14.70 5.73
CA ASP A 64 6.72 -16.03 6.07
C ASP A 64 6.28 -16.06 7.55
N GLY A 65 5.04 -16.47 7.81
CA GLY A 65 4.54 -16.67 9.17
C GLY A 65 3.06 -16.31 9.36
N PRO A 66 2.57 -16.24 10.61
CA PRO A 66 1.16 -15.98 10.92
C PRO A 66 0.70 -14.56 10.57
N SER A 67 1.62 -13.68 10.17
CA SER A 67 1.37 -12.32 9.74
C SER A 67 1.58 -12.19 8.24
N ASP A 68 0.85 -13.00 7.48
CA ASP A 68 0.82 -12.90 6.02
C ASP A 68 0.11 -11.60 5.63
N LEU A 69 0.91 -10.57 5.42
CA LEU A 69 0.46 -9.24 5.02
C LEU A 69 -0.26 -9.27 3.65
N GLN A 70 0.02 -10.26 2.78
CA GLN A 70 -0.64 -10.40 1.48
C GLN A 70 -2.08 -10.88 1.68
N ALA A 71 -2.27 -11.90 2.51
CA ALA A 71 -3.61 -12.35 2.88
C ALA A 71 -4.44 -11.25 3.57
N LEU A 72 -3.82 -10.43 4.43
CA LEU A 72 -4.49 -9.31 5.07
C LEU A 72 -4.93 -8.22 4.08
N LEU A 73 -4.07 -7.90 3.12
CA LEU A 73 -4.35 -6.94 2.06
C LEU A 73 -5.47 -7.44 1.12
N GLU A 74 -5.43 -8.70 0.71
CA GLU A 74 -6.48 -9.32 -0.12
C GLU A 74 -7.82 -9.32 0.60
N ASN A 75 -7.82 -9.66 1.89
CA ASN A 75 -9.02 -9.58 2.71
C ASN A 75 -9.54 -8.13 2.84
N HIS A 76 -8.65 -7.15 2.98
CA HIS A 76 -9.04 -5.74 2.98
C HIS A 76 -9.77 -5.35 1.69
N PHE A 77 -9.26 -5.77 0.53
CA PHE A 77 -9.94 -5.53 -0.75
C PHE A 77 -11.26 -6.28 -0.85
N ASN A 78 -11.33 -7.53 -0.41
CA ASN A 78 -12.57 -8.30 -0.45
C ASN A 78 -13.70 -7.64 0.38
N ILE A 79 -13.36 -7.03 1.52
CA ILE A 79 -14.32 -6.35 2.40
C ILE A 79 -14.64 -4.93 1.89
N ASN A 80 -13.65 -4.20 1.38
CA ASN A 80 -13.74 -2.76 1.10
C ASN A 80 -13.63 -2.41 -0.39
N ASN A 81 -14.22 -3.21 -1.28
CA ASN A 81 -14.30 -2.94 -2.71
C ASN A 81 -15.70 -2.45 -3.13
N PRO A 82 -16.06 -1.18 -2.84
CA PRO A 82 -17.33 -0.63 -3.28
C PRO A 82 -17.40 -0.59 -4.81
N LEU A 83 -18.58 -0.87 -5.36
CA LEU A 83 -18.84 -0.65 -6.79
C LEU A 83 -18.66 0.83 -7.09
N LEU A 84 -17.94 1.16 -8.17
CA LEU A 84 -17.88 2.51 -8.72
C LEU A 84 -19.29 2.87 -9.23
N THR A 85 -20.10 3.51 -8.38
CA THR A 85 -21.40 4.09 -8.74
C THR A 85 -21.26 5.53 -9.17
#